data_AF-A0A5K0V1Y4-F1
#
_entry.id   AF-A0A5K0V1Y4-F1
#
_cell.length_a   1.000
_cell.length_b   1.000
_cell.length_c   1.000
_cell.angle_alpha   90.00
_cell.angle_beta   90.00
_cell.angle_gamma   90.00
#
_symmetry.space_group_name_H-M   'P 1'
#
loop_
_entity.id
_entity.type
_entity.pdbx_description
1 polymer ?
#
loop_
_entity_poly.entity_id
_entity_poly.type
_entity_poly.pdbx_seq_one_letter_code
_entity_poly.pdbx_strand_id
1 'polypeptide(L)' 'AKSANPLEVRRTFTMGLPYTSHHGGQVLFGPADKYLYFMMGDGGSRGDPNNFAQNKKSLLGKIMRLDVDKIP' A
#
# COMPACT_ATOMS: atom_id res chain seq x y z
N ALA A 1 5.50 -4.12 25.08
CA ALA A 1 5.24 -3.15 23.97
C ALA A 1 4.74 -1.85 24.59
N LYS A 2 5.14 -0.69 24.06
CA LYS A 2 4.49 0.59 24.43
C LYS A 2 3.14 0.67 23.73
N SER A 3 2.10 1.12 24.42
CA SER A 3 0.81 1.41 23.79
C SER A 3 0.94 2.65 22.93
N ALA A 4 0.39 2.62 21.71
CA ALA A 4 0.33 3.78 20.84
C ALA A 4 -0.76 4.75 21.33
N ASN A 5 -0.51 6.06 21.23
CA ASN A 5 -1.52 7.08 21.48
C ASN A 5 -2.41 7.23 20.24
N PRO A 6 -3.71 6.91 20.29
CA PRO A 6 -4.59 7.03 19.12
C PRO A 6 -4.84 8.48 18.70
N LEU A 7 -4.44 9.48 19.49
CA LEU A 7 -4.44 10.89 19.09
C LEU A 7 -3.22 11.25 18.23
N GLU A 8 -2.16 10.43 18.23
CA GLU A 8 -0.94 10.62 17.43
C GLU A 8 -1.00 9.77 16.16
N VAL A 9 -1.97 10.08 15.29
CA VAL A 9 -2.13 9.43 13.98
C VAL A 9 -1.65 10.37 12.88
N ARG A 10 -0.74 9.89 12.04
CA ARG A 10 -0.34 10.55 10.80
C ARG A 10 -0.77 9.71 9.60
N ARG A 11 -1.47 10.32 8.65
CA ARG A 11 -1.82 9.67 7.39
C ARG A 11 -0.62 9.72 6.44
N THR A 12 0.06 8.59 6.28
CA THR A 12 1.22 8.46 5.37
C THR A 12 0.81 8.29 3.91
N PHE A 13 -0.25 7.54 3.64
CA PHE A 13 -0.65 7.17 2.28
C PHE A 13 -2.16 6.97 2.20
N THR A 14 -2.77 7.44 1.11
CA THR A 14 -4.17 7.19 0.77
C THR A 14 -4.29 7.03 -0.72
N MET A 15 -5.15 6.12 -1.17
CA MET A 15 -5.43 5.89 -2.58
C MET A 15 -6.89 5.52 -2.79
N GLY A 16 -7.43 5.89 -3.94
CA GLY A 16 -8.76 5.46 -4.37
C GLY A 16 -8.72 4.02 -4.89
N LEU A 17 -9.76 3.25 -4.58
CA LEU A 17 -9.93 1.88 -5.05
C LEU A 17 -11.15 1.80 -5.98
N PRO A 18 -10.99 1.31 -7.22
CA PRO A 18 -12.09 1.31 -8.20
C PRO A 18 -13.10 0.17 -7.97
N TYR A 19 -12.71 -0.88 -7.25
CA TYR A 19 -13.58 -2.01 -6.89
C TYR A 19 -13.45 -2.33 -5.41
N THR A 20 -14.33 -3.19 -4.90
CA THR A 20 -14.34 -3.66 -3.52
C THR A 20 -13.54 -4.97 -3.30
N SER A 21 -12.83 -5.45 -4.32
CA SER A 21 -12.09 -6.72 -4.32
C SER A 21 -10.62 -6.55 -4.70
N HIS A 22 -9.82 -7.59 -4.42
CA HIS A 22 -8.40 -7.70 -4.82
C HIS A 22 -7.48 -6.60 -4.28
N HIS A 23 -7.70 -6.12 -3.05
CA HIS A 23 -6.83 -5.08 -2.46
C HIS A 23 -5.54 -5.63 -1.87
N GLY A 24 -5.53 -6.89 -1.42
CA GLY A 24 -4.41 -7.40 -0.64
C GLY A 24 -4.31 -6.64 0.68
N GLY A 25 -3.23 -5.88 0.87
CA GLY A 25 -3.06 -4.97 2.00
C GLY A 25 -2.06 -5.43 3.05
N GLN A 26 -1.19 -6.39 2.72
CA GLN A 26 -0.13 -6.80 3.64
C GLN A 26 0.87 -5.65 3.83
N VAL A 27 1.24 -5.45 5.09
CA VAL A 27 2.19 -4.43 5.54
C VAL A 27 3.32 -5.09 6.31
N LEU A 28 4.56 -4.75 5.97
CA LEU A 28 5.74 -5.21 6.71
C LEU A 28 6.88 -4.20 6.63
N PHE A 29 7.79 -4.26 7.59
CA PHE A 29 9.04 -3.51 7.53
C PHE A 29 10.17 -4.40 7.04
N GLY A 30 10.95 -3.90 6.08
CA GLY A 30 12.13 -4.61 5.62
C GLY A 30 13.17 -4.70 6.75
N PRO A 31 13.66 -5.90 7.10
CA PRO A 31 14.53 -6.05 8.26
C PRO A 31 15.89 -5.37 8.08
N ALA A 32 16.41 -5.33 6.85
CA ALA A 32 17.70 -4.73 6.51
C ALA A 32 17.61 -3.22 6.25
N ASP A 33 16.59 -2.77 5.51
CA ASP A 33 16.51 -1.40 5.01
C ASP A 33 15.53 -0.50 5.77
N LYS A 34 14.70 -1.09 6.65
CA LYS A 34 13.72 -0.40 7.52
C LYS A 34 12.62 0.37 6.79
N TYR A 35 12.46 0.19 5.49
CA TYR A 35 11.36 0.78 4.74
C TYR A 35 10.05 0.02 5.01
N LEU A 36 8.94 0.74 4.89
CA LEU A 36 7.60 0.16 4.91
C LEU A 36 7.29 -0.43 3.54
N TYR A 37 6.98 -1.73 3.49
CA TYR A 37 6.47 -2.40 2.31
C TYR A 37 4.96 -2.55 2.44
N PHE A 38 4.24 -2.08 1.43
CA PHE A 38 2.80 -2.18 1.33
C PHE A 38 2.43 -2.89 0.03
N MET A 39 1.83 -4.07 0.15
CA MET A 39 1.42 -4.89 -1.00
C MET A 39 -0.03 -4.59 -1.36
N MET A 40 -0.23 -4.06 -2.56
CA MET A 40 -1.56 -3.74 -3.11
C MET A 40 -1.84 -4.62 -4.31
N GLY A 41 -2.98 -5.31 -4.30
CA GLY A 41 -3.45 -6.07 -5.45
C GLY A 41 -3.94 -5.15 -6.57
N ASP A 42 -4.42 -5.73 -7.67
CA ASP A 42 -4.90 -4.96 -8.83
C ASP A 42 -6.17 -4.14 -8.52
N GLY A 43 -6.81 -4.37 -7.37
CA GLY A 43 -8.03 -3.68 -6.95
C GLY A 43 -9.17 -3.86 -7.95
N GLY A 44 -9.15 -4.95 -8.72
CA GLY A 44 -10.06 -5.22 -9.84
C GLY A 44 -10.92 -6.46 -9.63
N SER A 45 -11.34 -7.05 -10.74
CA SER A 45 -12.06 -8.32 -10.80
C SER A 45 -11.22 -9.38 -11.52
N ARG A 46 -11.81 -10.54 -11.82
CA ARG A 46 -11.14 -11.63 -12.53
C ARG A 46 -10.46 -11.14 -13.81
N GLY A 47 -9.14 -11.31 -13.88
CA GLY A 47 -8.35 -11.03 -15.08
C GLY A 47 -7.91 -9.58 -15.25
N ASP A 48 -7.97 -8.75 -14.20
CA ASP A 48 -7.53 -7.34 -14.22
C ASP A 48 -8.08 -6.56 -15.44
N PRO A 49 -9.42 -6.35 -15.52
CA PRO A 49 -10.06 -5.80 -16.72
C PRO A 49 -9.58 -4.39 -17.11
N ASN A 50 -9.04 -3.63 -16.16
CA ASN A 50 -8.49 -2.29 -16.39
C ASN A 50 -6.96 -2.28 -16.55
N ASN A 51 -6.35 -3.47 -16.54
CA ASN A 51 -4.91 -3.68 -16.68
C ASN A 51 -4.09 -2.84 -15.70
N PHE A 52 -4.56 -2.70 -14.46
CA PHE A 52 -3.91 -1.89 -13.44
C PHE A 52 -2.56 -2.47 -13.03
N ALA A 53 -2.41 -3.78 -13.00
CA ALA A 53 -1.18 -4.45 -12.62
C ALA A 53 -0.03 -4.16 -13.60
N GLN A 54 -0.32 -4.05 -14.91
CA GLN A 54 0.71 -3.72 -15.93
C GLN A 54 0.83 -2.22 -16.20
N ASN A 55 -0.16 -1.42 -15.79
CA ASN A 55 -0.12 0.02 -15.97
C ASN A 55 0.89 0.66 -15.00
N LYS A 56 1.99 1.19 -15.53
CA LYS A 56 3.04 1.90 -14.76
C LYS A 56 2.58 3.23 -14.16
N LYS A 57 1.45 3.79 -14.63
CA LYS A 57 0.81 4.99 -14.07
C LYS A 57 -0.14 4.66 -12.91
N SER A 58 -0.34 3.38 -12.60
CA SER A 58 -1.18 2.91 -11.50
C SER A 58 -0.34 2.46 -10.30
N LEU A 59 -0.84 2.72 -9.10
CA LEU A 59 -0.29 2.21 -7.84
C LEU A 59 -0.86 0.82 -7.47
N LEU A 60 -1.83 0.31 -8.23
CA LEU A 60 -2.46 -0.99 -8.04
C LEU A 60 -1.63 -2.12 -8.66
N GLY A 61 -1.68 -3.30 -8.05
CA GLY A 61 -0.93 -4.50 -8.45
C GLY A 61 0.57 -4.31 -8.28
N LYS A 62 1.00 -3.67 -7.18
CA LYS A 62 2.39 -3.32 -6.89
C LYS A 62 2.75 -3.64 -5.45
N ILE A 63 4.05 -3.84 -5.22
CA ILE A 63 4.65 -3.76 -3.90
C ILE A 63 5.30 -2.39 -3.79
N MET A 64 4.72 -1.52 -2.97
CA MET A 64 5.24 -0.18 -2.72
C MET A 64 6.24 -0.22 -1.56
N ARG A 65 7.36 0.48 -1.71
CA ARG A 65 8.40 0.63 -0.68
C ARG A 65 8.46 2.11 -0.29
N LEU A 66 8.06 2.42 0.93
CA LEU A 66 7.87 3.78 1.43
C LEU A 66 8.88 4.13 2.53
N ASP A 67 9.47 5.32 2.45
CA ASP A 67 10.34 5.89 3.48
C ASP A 67 9.49 6.64 4.52
N VAL A 68 9.00 5.96 5.55
CA VAL A 68 8.11 6.60 6.53
C VAL A 68 8.79 7.66 7.39
N ASP A 69 10.12 7.67 7.43
CA ASP A 69 10.91 8.64 8.19
C ASP A 69 11.11 9.95 7.40
N LYS A 70 10.93 9.91 6.08
CA LYS A 70 11.08 11.10 5.20
C LYS A 70 9.77 11.57 4.55
N ILE A 71 8.70 10.81 4.65
CA ILE A 71 7.37 11.27 4.25
C ILE A 71 6.92 12.34 5.27
N PRO A 72 6.53 13.56 4.84
CA PRO A 72 6.04 14.59 5.75
C PRO A 72 4.82 14.12 6.54
#